data_AF-A0A7Y1U8T9-F1
#
_entry.id   AF-A0A7Y1U8T9-F1
#
_cell.length_a   1.000
_cell.length_b   1.000
_cell.length_c   1.000
_cell.angle_alpha   90.00
_cell.angle_beta   90.00
_cell.angle_gamma   90.00
#
_symmetry.space_group_name_H-M   'P 1'
#
loop_
_entity.id
_entity.type
_entity.pdbx_description
1 polymer ?
#
loop_
_entity_poly.entity_id
_entity_poly.type
_entity_poly.pdbx_seq_one_letter_code
_entity_poly.pdbx_strand_id
1 'polypeptide(L)'
;MRIILIVSSLLLLIACGDYTCEDFRTGEYRYTDTAYKEVKITRTLTGEQEFEVRTAKGVEKITKEVGEQTETMTRDGRQVEDVYTIIWDGPCSYTLVFKSTSSQVDQFHTQYDTIRTRILETNRKGYVFQTHLFGQTLQGELEKVD
;
A
#
# COMPACT_ATOMS: atom_id res chain seq x y z
N MET A 1 6.48 39.68 -50.66
CA MET A 1 7.27 38.43 -50.52
C MET A 1 6.72 37.68 -49.32
N ARG A 2 6.35 36.41 -49.51
CA ARG A 2 5.68 35.56 -48.51
C ARG A 2 6.63 35.27 -47.34
N ILE A 3 6.22 35.54 -46.11
CA ILE A 3 6.82 34.90 -44.92
C ILE A 3 5.74 33.99 -44.36
N ILE A 4 6.08 32.71 -44.37
CA ILE A 4 5.25 31.55 -44.10
C ILE A 4 5.09 31.39 -42.59
N LEU A 5 3.86 31.07 -42.17
CA LEU A 5 3.51 30.55 -40.85
C LEU A 5 4.46 29.41 -40.44
N ILE A 6 5.15 29.56 -39.31
CA ILE A 6 5.50 28.41 -38.49
C ILE A 6 4.54 28.44 -37.31
N VAL A 7 3.46 27.70 -37.50
CA VAL A 7 2.61 27.15 -36.45
C VAL A 7 3.55 26.55 -35.42
N SER A 8 3.70 27.24 -34.29
CA SER A 8 4.29 26.65 -33.08
C SER A 8 3.29 25.61 -32.62
N SER A 9 3.37 24.44 -33.26
CA SER A 9 2.96 23.15 -32.76
C SER A 9 3.72 22.96 -31.45
N LEU A 10 3.24 23.61 -30.40
CA LEU A 10 3.59 23.31 -29.03
C LEU A 10 2.99 21.92 -28.79
N LEU A 11 3.77 20.95 -29.23
CA LEU A 11 3.56 19.53 -29.09
C LEU A 11 3.10 19.26 -27.66
N LEU A 12 1.87 18.75 -27.58
CA LEU A 12 1.28 18.02 -26.47
C LEU A 12 2.15 16.81 -26.11
N LEU A 13 3.34 17.08 -25.57
CA LEU A 13 4.26 16.06 -25.09
C LEU A 13 4.08 15.91 -23.58
N ILE A 14 3.51 14.75 -23.26
CA ILE A 14 3.79 13.93 -22.09
C ILE A 14 2.97 14.28 -20.84
N ALA A 15 1.78 13.70 -20.79
CA ALA A 15 1.31 13.10 -19.55
C ALA A 15 1.08 11.60 -19.80
N CYS A 16 2.17 10.86 -20.06
CA CYS A 16 2.26 9.53 -19.47
C CYS A 16 2.31 9.82 -17.97
N GLY A 17 1.15 9.78 -17.31
CA GLY A 17 1.12 9.92 -15.86
C GLY A 17 1.90 8.75 -15.28
N ASP A 18 3.12 9.01 -14.81
CA ASP A 18 3.86 8.05 -14.01
C ASP A 18 3.01 7.78 -12.76
N TYR A 19 2.63 6.51 -12.58
CA TYR A 19 1.89 6.10 -11.40
C TYR A 19 2.78 6.34 -10.18
N THR A 20 2.26 7.08 -9.22
CA THR A 20 2.95 7.40 -7.98
C THR A 20 2.53 6.41 -6.90
N CYS A 21 3.28 6.37 -5.80
CA CYS A 21 2.90 5.56 -4.65
C CYS A 21 1.52 5.97 -4.07
N GLU A 22 1.10 7.22 -4.27
CA GLU A 22 -0.19 7.72 -3.80
C GLU A 22 -1.38 7.07 -4.51
N ASP A 23 -1.19 6.67 -5.78
CA ASP A 23 -2.21 5.97 -6.57
C ASP A 23 -2.53 4.56 -6.01
N PHE A 24 -1.71 4.06 -5.08
CA PHE A 24 -1.83 2.72 -4.48
C PHE A 24 -2.25 2.73 -3.00
N ARG A 25 -2.76 3.88 -2.52
CA ARG A 25 -3.27 3.99 -1.15
C ARG A 25 -4.64 3.35 -0.95
N THR A 26 -5.44 3.26 -2.02
CA THR A 26 -6.79 2.67 -2.03
C THR A 26 -6.98 1.74 -3.22
N GLY A 27 -7.95 0.84 -3.13
CA GLY A 27 -8.34 -0.07 -4.21
C GLY A 27 -8.16 -1.55 -3.86
N GLU A 28 -8.36 -2.40 -4.85
CA GLU A 28 -8.18 -3.84 -4.72
C GLU A 28 -6.85 -4.27 -5.34
N TYR A 29 -6.22 -5.27 -4.74
CA TYR A 29 -4.91 -5.76 -5.14
C TYR A 29 -4.84 -7.28 -5.07
N ARG A 30 -3.90 -7.83 -5.84
CA ARG A 30 -3.51 -9.24 -5.80
C ARG A 30 -2.01 -9.38 -5.90
N TYR A 31 -1.46 -10.45 -5.32
CA TYR A 31 -0.06 -10.81 -5.53
C TYR A 31 0.18 -11.29 -6.96
N THR A 32 1.34 -10.94 -7.53
CA THR A 32 1.80 -11.53 -8.80
C THR A 32 2.37 -12.93 -8.60
N ASP A 33 2.88 -13.23 -7.40
CA ASP A 33 3.36 -14.56 -7.05
C ASP A 33 2.19 -15.56 -6.95
N THR A 34 2.30 -16.63 -7.73
CA THR A 34 1.32 -17.72 -7.78
C THR A 34 1.10 -18.44 -6.45
N ALA A 35 2.08 -18.39 -5.52
CA ALA A 35 1.93 -18.94 -4.17
C ALA A 35 0.88 -18.18 -3.33
N TYR A 36 0.62 -16.92 -3.66
CA TYR A 36 -0.30 -16.03 -2.94
C TYR A 36 -1.47 -15.55 -3.80
N LYS A 37 -1.68 -16.14 -4.98
CA LYS A 37 -2.71 -15.71 -5.97
C LYS A 37 -4.15 -15.72 -5.44
N GLU A 38 -4.42 -16.48 -4.38
CA GLU A 38 -5.75 -16.59 -3.77
C GLU A 38 -6.02 -15.50 -2.75
N VAL A 39 -4.98 -14.75 -2.34
CA VAL A 39 -5.11 -13.62 -1.42
C VAL A 39 -5.59 -12.40 -2.21
N LYS A 40 -6.74 -11.87 -1.82
CA LYS A 40 -7.28 -10.59 -2.30
C LYS A 40 -7.08 -9.55 -1.21
N ILE A 41 -6.55 -8.40 -1.59
CA ILE A 41 -6.28 -7.30 -0.68
C ILE A 41 -7.18 -6.13 -1.06
N THR A 42 -7.95 -5.59 -0.12
CA THR A 42 -8.74 -4.36 -0.31
C THR A 42 -8.22 -3.28 0.62
N ARG A 43 -7.99 -2.08 0.10
CA ARG A 43 -7.53 -0.92 0.87
C ARG A 43 -8.49 0.24 0.77
N THR A 44 -8.70 0.87 1.92
CA THR A 44 -9.46 2.12 2.04
C THR A 44 -8.66 3.17 2.78
N LEU A 45 -8.97 4.45 2.54
CA LEU A 45 -8.52 5.56 3.37
C LEU A 45 -9.70 6.01 4.21
N THR A 46 -9.50 6.10 5.53
CA THR A 46 -10.55 6.48 6.47
C THR A 46 -10.39 7.90 6.98
N GLY A 47 -9.21 8.51 6.80
CA GLY A 47 -8.94 9.91 7.16
C GLY A 47 -7.54 10.10 7.71
N GLU A 48 -7.41 11.03 8.64
CA GLU A 48 -6.15 11.33 9.33
C GLU A 48 -6.28 11.08 10.84
N GLN A 49 -5.17 10.70 11.47
CA GLN A 49 -5.09 10.51 12.92
C GLN A 49 -3.83 11.19 13.47
N GLU A 50 -3.97 11.81 14.66
CA GLU A 50 -2.84 12.35 15.43
C GLU A 50 -2.14 11.26 16.23
N PHE A 51 -0.81 11.31 16.24
CA PHE A 51 0.06 10.43 17.01
C PHE A 51 1.02 11.26 17.84
N GLU A 52 1.21 10.88 19.10
CA GLU A 52 2.25 11.44 19.96
C GLU A 52 3.53 10.63 19.83
N VAL A 53 4.58 11.24 19.28
CA VAL A 53 5.89 10.62 19.10
C VAL A 53 6.88 11.23 20.08
N ARG A 54 7.57 10.37 20.83
CA ARG A 54 8.69 10.78 21.68
C ARG A 54 9.96 10.93 20.83
N THR A 55 10.50 12.14 20.79
CA THR A 55 11.77 12.49 20.16
C THR A 55 12.80 12.86 21.22
N ALA A 56 14.05 13.07 20.82
CA ALA A 56 15.10 13.58 21.72
C ALA A 56 14.75 14.98 22.30
N LYS A 57 13.83 15.72 21.66
CA LYS A 57 13.42 17.07 22.07
C LYS A 57 12.16 17.09 22.93
N GLY A 58 11.45 15.97 23.08
CA GLY A 58 10.21 15.89 23.84
C GLY A 58 9.14 15.06 23.15
N VAL A 59 7.86 15.35 23.43
CA VAL A 59 6.73 14.73 22.73
C VAL A 59 6.30 15.68 21.60
N GLU A 60 6.25 15.16 20.38
CA GLU A 60 5.77 15.86 19.19
C GLU A 60 4.47 15.20 18.73
N LYS A 61 3.49 16.03 18.32
CA LYS A 61 2.27 15.55 17.67
C LYS A 61 2.48 15.53 16.18
N ILE A 62 2.20 14.40 15.54
CA ILE A 62 2.24 14.25 14.08
C ILE A 62 0.90 13.73 13.58
N THR A 63 0.48 14.21 12.41
CA THR A 63 -0.73 13.73 11.73
C THR A 63 -0.32 12.76 10.63
N LYS A 64 -1.01 11.62 10.54
CA LYS A 64 -0.81 10.64 9.47
C LYS A 64 -2.12 10.23 8.85
N GLU A 65 -2.08 9.94 7.56
CA GLU A 65 -3.19 9.32 6.86
C GLU A 65 -3.32 7.85 7.29
N VAL A 66 -4.55 7.47 7.61
CA VAL A 66 -4.91 6.15 8.11
C VAL A 66 -6.01 5.54 7.26
N GLY A 67 -6.04 4.21 7.26
CA GLY A 67 -7.00 3.43 6.52
C GLY A 67 -7.15 2.04 7.08
N GLU A 68 -7.82 1.20 6.30
CA GLU A 68 -7.96 -0.23 6.57
C GLU A 68 -7.50 -1.04 5.37
N GLN A 69 -6.77 -2.12 5.65
CA GLN A 69 -6.46 -3.17 4.69
C GLN A 69 -7.14 -4.46 5.15
N THR A 70 -7.88 -5.08 4.24
CA THR A 70 -8.49 -6.40 4.45
C THR A 70 -7.87 -7.39 3.49
N GLU A 71 -7.38 -8.51 4.00
CA GLU A 71 -6.87 -9.63 3.19
C GLU A 71 -7.84 -10.80 3.30
N THR A 72 -8.31 -11.31 2.16
CA THR A 72 -9.22 -12.47 2.12
C THR A 72 -8.63 -13.60 1.30
N MET A 73 -8.78 -14.82 1.79
CA MET A 73 -8.27 -16.03 1.14
C MET A 73 -9.15 -17.24 1.46
N THR A 74 -9.01 -18.32 0.68
CA THR A 74 -9.66 -19.61 0.99
C THR A 74 -8.65 -20.56 1.61
N ARG A 75 -8.96 -21.12 2.79
CA ARG A 75 -8.15 -22.13 3.47
C ARG A 75 -9.04 -23.30 3.86
N ASP A 76 -8.72 -24.50 3.37
CA ASP A 76 -9.49 -25.73 3.63
C ASP A 76 -11.00 -25.58 3.35
N GLY A 77 -11.36 -24.87 2.27
CA GLY A 77 -12.74 -24.62 1.88
C GLY A 77 -13.48 -23.59 2.73
N ARG A 78 -12.79 -22.88 3.63
CA ARG A 78 -13.34 -21.77 4.41
C ARG A 78 -12.71 -20.45 4.00
N GLN A 79 -13.50 -19.39 4.00
CA GLN A 79 -12.98 -18.04 3.79
C GLN A 79 -12.34 -17.55 5.09
N VAL A 80 -11.10 -17.12 5.00
CA VAL A 80 -10.35 -16.45 6.06
C VAL A 80 -10.21 -14.98 5.69
N GLU A 81 -10.34 -14.11 6.68
CA GLU A 81 -10.26 -12.66 6.57
C GLU A 81 -9.33 -12.14 7.66
N ASP A 82 -8.32 -11.38 7.27
CA ASP A 82 -7.43 -10.65 8.16
C ASP A 82 -7.59 -9.15 7.93
N VAL A 83 -7.68 -8.39 9.02
CA VAL A 83 -7.92 -6.95 8.99
C VAL A 83 -6.77 -6.22 9.67
N TYR A 84 -6.27 -5.18 9.00
CA TYR A 84 -5.16 -4.36 9.43
C TYR A 84 -5.54 -2.87 9.39
N THR A 85 -5.08 -2.10 10.38
CA THR A 85 -4.97 -0.65 10.20
C THR A 85 -3.75 -0.39 9.32
N ILE A 86 -3.92 0.41 8.26
CA ILE A 86 -2.79 0.93 7.48
C ILE A 86 -2.51 2.37 7.89
N ILE A 87 -1.25 2.67 8.19
CA ILE A 87 -0.78 4.00 8.59
C ILE A 87 0.29 4.42 7.59
N TRP A 88 0.04 5.49 6.84
CA TRP A 88 0.99 6.00 5.86
C TRP A 88 2.02 6.90 6.53
N ASP A 89 3.29 6.48 6.46
CA ASP A 89 4.45 7.20 7.02
C ASP A 89 5.07 8.18 6.02
N GLY A 90 4.61 8.15 4.77
CA GLY A 90 5.03 8.99 3.66
C GLY A 90 4.45 8.48 2.34
N PRO A 91 4.79 9.08 1.19
CA PRO A 91 4.19 8.71 -0.09
C PRO A 91 4.37 7.23 -0.43
N CYS A 92 5.55 6.66 -0.14
CA CYS A 92 5.93 5.30 -0.53
C CYS A 92 6.22 4.38 0.67
N SER A 93 5.66 4.68 1.85
CA SER A 93 5.91 3.87 3.05
C SER A 93 4.69 3.83 3.95
N TYR A 94 4.39 2.65 4.47
CA TYR A 94 3.27 2.45 5.38
C TYR A 94 3.58 1.34 6.39
N THR A 95 2.87 1.40 7.51
CA THR A 95 2.86 0.36 8.54
C THR A 95 1.47 -0.28 8.56
N LEU A 96 1.42 -1.61 8.50
CA LEU A 96 0.21 -2.37 8.81
C LEU A 96 0.25 -2.77 10.29
N VAL A 97 -0.85 -2.56 10.99
CA VAL A 97 -1.04 -2.99 12.38
C VAL A 97 -2.19 -3.98 12.41
N PHE A 98 -1.91 -5.22 12.78
CA PHE A 98 -2.92 -6.27 12.84
C PHE A 98 -4.05 -5.92 13.81
N LYS A 99 -5.30 -6.02 13.37
CA LYS A 99 -6.50 -5.78 14.19
C LYS A 99 -7.21 -7.08 14.56
N SER A 100 -7.51 -7.93 13.58
CA SER A 100 -8.31 -9.13 13.78
C SER A 100 -8.16 -10.14 12.65
N THR A 101 -8.47 -11.39 12.95
CA THR A 101 -8.62 -12.49 11.98
C THR A 101 -9.94 -13.21 12.22
N SER A 102 -10.54 -13.74 11.16
CA SER A 102 -11.68 -14.68 11.25
C SER A 102 -11.23 -16.13 11.45
N SER A 103 -9.93 -16.43 11.31
CA SER A 103 -9.36 -17.76 11.52
C SER A 103 -9.15 -18.04 13.01
N GLN A 104 -9.70 -19.16 13.50
CA GLN A 104 -9.40 -19.63 14.87
C GLN A 104 -7.98 -20.23 15.00
N VAL A 105 -7.28 -20.42 13.87
CA VAL A 105 -5.99 -21.13 13.78
C VAL A 105 -4.81 -20.17 13.63
N ASP A 106 -5.05 -18.89 13.34
CA ASP A 106 -3.97 -17.89 13.27
C ASP A 106 -3.51 -17.46 14.66
N GLN A 107 -2.80 -18.36 15.31
CA GLN A 107 -2.06 -18.12 16.55
C GLN A 107 -0.74 -17.37 16.30
N PHE A 108 -0.42 -17.08 15.04
CA PHE A 108 0.83 -16.42 14.64
C PHE A 108 0.77 -14.90 14.72
N HIS A 109 -0.43 -14.32 14.83
CA HIS A 109 -0.60 -12.88 14.94
C HIS A 109 -0.98 -12.51 16.37
N THR A 110 -0.06 -11.87 17.08
CA THR A 110 -0.45 -11.20 18.32
C THR A 110 -1.16 -9.89 17.96
N GLN A 111 -2.17 -9.50 18.73
CA GLN A 111 -2.67 -8.13 18.65
C GLN A 111 -1.45 -7.20 18.72
N TYR A 112 -1.35 -6.23 17.80
CA TYR A 112 -0.22 -5.31 17.62
C TYR A 112 0.99 -5.78 16.81
N ASP A 113 0.94 -6.93 16.13
CA ASP A 113 1.98 -7.24 15.14
C ASP A 113 2.01 -6.13 14.06
N THR A 114 3.19 -5.55 13.88
CA THR A 114 3.40 -4.45 12.92
C THR A 114 4.26 -4.90 11.76
N ILE A 115 3.78 -4.63 10.55
CA ILE A 115 4.49 -4.90 9.30
C ILE A 115 4.86 -3.57 8.67
N ARG A 116 6.17 -3.29 8.55
CA ARG A 116 6.66 -2.05 7.93
C ARG A 116 6.99 -2.30 6.47
N THR A 117 6.34 -1.57 5.59
CA THR A 117 6.43 -1.77 4.15
C THR A 117 6.84 -0.48 3.44
N ARG A 118 7.72 -0.63 2.44
CA ARG A 118 8.14 0.43 1.54
C ARG A 118 7.86 0.02 0.10
N ILE A 119 7.24 0.92 -0.66
CA ILE A 119 7.08 0.80 -2.11
C ILE A 119 8.43 1.19 -2.75
N LEU A 120 8.96 0.29 -3.58
CA LEU A 120 10.25 0.46 -4.25
C LEU A 120 10.08 1.01 -5.67
N GLU A 121 9.13 0.46 -6.40
CA GLU A 121 8.89 0.77 -7.82
C GLU A 121 7.39 0.71 -8.10
N THR A 122 6.91 1.60 -8.96
CA THR A 122 5.52 1.69 -9.38
C THR A 122 5.42 1.60 -10.90
N ASN A 123 4.32 1.03 -11.39
CA ASN A 123 3.98 1.03 -12.81
C ASN A 123 2.46 1.09 -12.97
N ARG A 124 1.97 1.06 -14.21
CA ARG A 124 0.54 1.13 -14.49
C ARG A 124 -0.32 0.04 -13.86
N LYS A 125 0.23 -1.16 -13.68
CA LYS A 125 -0.49 -2.33 -13.18
C LYS A 125 -0.38 -2.48 -11.67
N GLY A 126 0.58 -1.84 -11.01
CA GLY A 126 0.90 -2.18 -9.64
C GLY A 126 2.23 -1.64 -9.16
N TYR A 127 2.77 -2.27 -8.12
CA TYR A 127 4.02 -1.85 -7.50
C TYR A 127 4.78 -2.99 -6.84
N VAL A 128 6.10 -2.82 -6.75
CA VAL A 128 7.02 -3.69 -6.01
C VAL A 128 7.21 -3.09 -4.63
N PHE A 129 7.23 -3.93 -3.60
CA PHE A 129 7.40 -3.51 -2.21
C PHE A 129 8.38 -4.39 -1.46
N GLN A 130 8.94 -3.81 -0.40
CA GLN A 130 9.79 -4.48 0.57
C GLN A 130 9.16 -4.36 1.95
N THR A 131 9.07 -5.46 2.68
CA THR A 131 8.51 -5.50 4.02
C THR A 131 9.46 -6.14 5.03
N HIS A 132 9.34 -5.72 6.29
CA HIS A 132 10.11 -6.28 7.40
C HIS A 132 9.18 -7.02 8.36
N LEU A 133 9.37 -8.34 8.45
CA LEU A 133 8.54 -9.25 9.24
C LEU A 133 9.44 -10.25 9.97
N PHE A 134 9.26 -10.37 11.29
CA PHE A 134 10.04 -11.29 12.16
C PHE A 134 11.57 -11.20 11.97
N GLY A 135 12.10 -9.98 11.78
CA GLY A 135 13.54 -9.74 11.56
C GLY A 135 14.04 -10.12 10.17
N GLN A 136 13.14 -10.55 9.27
CA GLN A 136 13.45 -10.82 7.88
C GLN A 136 12.95 -9.69 6.99
N THR A 137 13.67 -9.47 5.90
CA THR A 137 13.27 -8.58 4.83
C THR A 137 12.73 -9.43 3.69
N LEU A 138 11.49 -9.19 3.31
CA LEU A 138 10.82 -9.85 2.20
C LEU A 138 10.51 -8.82 1.12
N GLN A 139 10.52 -9.24 -0.15
CA GLN A 139 10.10 -8.44 -1.28
C GLN A 139 8.92 -9.12 -1.95
N GLY A 140 7.95 -8.34 -2.39
CA GLY A 140 6.80 -8.81 -3.13
C GLY A 140 6.35 -7.79 -4.18
N GLU A 141 5.35 -8.17 -4.95
CA GLU A 141 4.74 -7.32 -5.96
C GLU A 141 3.22 -7.49 -5.92
N LEU A 142 2.52 -6.36 -6.00
CA LEU A 142 1.07 -6.29 -6.03
C LEU A 142 0.61 -5.66 -7.33
N GLU A 143 -0.34 -6.30 -7.99
CA GLU A 143 -1.12 -5.72 -9.07
C GLU A 143 -2.41 -5.12 -8.51
N LYS A 144 -2.75 -3.91 -8.96
CA LYS A 144 -4.06 -3.29 -8.74
C LYS A 144 -5.09 -3.97 -9.64
N VAL A 145 -6.23 -4.31 -9.07
CA VAL A 145 -7.38 -4.87 -9.78
C VAL A 145 -8.29 -3.70 -10.15
N ASP A 146 -8.44 -3.48 -11.47
CA ASP A 146 -9.33 -2.47 -12.05
C ASP A 146 -10.82 -2.87 -11.94
#